data_AF-A0A376THJ2-F1
#
_entry.id   AF-A0A376THJ2-F1
#
_cell.length_a   1.000
_cell.length_b   1.000
_cell.length_c   1.000
_cell.angle_alpha   90.00
_cell.angle_beta   90.00
_cell.angle_gamma   90.00
#
_symmetry.space_group_name_H-M   'P 1'
#
loop_
_entity.id
_entity.type
_entity.pdbx_description
1 polymer ?
#
loop_
_entity_poly.entity_id
_entity_poly.type
_entity_poly.pdbx_seq_one_letter_code
_entity_poly.pdbx_strand_id
1 'polypeptide(L)'
;MTLGVLLALSGSASGASLEVDNDQITNIDTDVAYDAYLVGWYGTGVLNILAGGNASLTTITTSVIGGNENSKGTVNVLGGTWRLYDSGNNARPLNVGQSGTGTLNIKQKGHVDGGYLRLGSRQEASGRSMLRERTLF
;
A
#
# COMPACT_ATOMS: atom_id res chain seq x y z
N MET A 1 -15.78 -10.77 -21.29
CA MET A 1 -14.40 -11.25 -21.09
C MET A 1 -13.48 -10.07 -21.35
N THR A 2 -12.91 -9.47 -20.31
CA THR A 2 -12.06 -8.29 -20.46
C THR A 2 -10.62 -8.75 -20.28
N LEU A 3 -9.82 -8.57 -21.33
CA LEU A 3 -8.41 -8.91 -21.36
C LEU A 3 -7.64 -7.84 -20.57
N GLY A 4 -7.13 -8.18 -19.39
CA GLY A 4 -6.21 -7.32 -18.65
C GLY A 4 -4.80 -7.47 -19.22
N VAL A 5 -4.35 -6.50 -20.03
CA VAL A 5 -2.96 -6.45 -20.48
C VAL A 5 -2.11 -5.94 -19.31
N LEU A 6 -1.20 -6.77 -18.82
CA LEU A 6 -0.17 -6.35 -17.87
C LEU A 6 0.99 -5.71 -18.67
N LEU A 7 0.98 -4.39 -18.80
CA LEU A 7 2.14 -3.63 -19.28
C LEU A 7 3.09 -3.42 -18.10
N ALA A 8 4.04 -4.33 -17.91
CA ALA A 8 5.20 -4.04 -17.08
C ALA A 8 6.17 -3.15 -17.89
N LEU A 9 5.94 -1.83 -17.88
CA LEU A 9 7.02 -0.91 -18.22
C LEU A 9 7.95 -0.88 -17.00
N SER A 10 9.06 -1.61 -17.06
CA SER A 10 10.20 -1.35 -16.18
C SER A 10 10.82 -0.02 -16.61
N GLY A 11 10.27 1.06 -16.09
CA GLY A 11 10.71 2.43 -16.30
C GLY A 11 9.95 3.30 -15.32
N SER A 12 10.67 4.03 -14.49
CA SER A 12 10.15 4.88 -13.42
C SER A 12 8.94 5.68 -13.89
N ALA A 13 7.73 5.29 -13.45
CA ALA A 13 6.55 6.10 -13.66
C ALA A 13 6.68 7.33 -12.74
N SER A 14 7.19 8.43 -13.30
CA SER A 14 7.07 9.73 -12.67
C SER A 14 5.59 10.10 -12.59
N GLY A 15 5.08 10.37 -11.39
CA GLY A 15 3.94 11.27 -11.26
C GLY A 15 2.53 10.69 -11.07
N ALA A 16 2.34 9.39 -10.87
CA ALA A 16 0.99 8.80 -10.86
C ALA A 16 0.68 8.05 -9.57
N SER A 17 -0.58 8.09 -9.12
CA SER A 17 -1.07 7.24 -8.04
C SER A 17 -1.25 5.80 -8.53
N LEU A 18 -0.82 4.82 -7.74
CA LEU A 18 -1.31 3.45 -7.90
C LEU A 18 -2.66 3.36 -7.21
N GLU A 19 -3.73 3.25 -8.01
CA GLU A 19 -5.07 2.97 -7.52
C GLU A 19 -5.38 1.48 -7.70
N VAL A 20 -5.67 0.80 -6.59
CA VAL A 20 -6.09 -0.61 -6.59
C VAL A 20 -7.49 -0.67 -6.02
N ASP A 21 -8.49 -0.90 -6.88
CA ASP A 21 -9.91 -0.80 -6.54
C ASP A 21 -10.77 -1.81 -7.30
N ASN A 22 -12.08 -1.87 -7.03
CA ASN A 22 -13.02 -2.77 -7.72
C ASN A 22 -12.60 -4.26 -7.71
N ASP A 23 -12.22 -4.75 -6.52
CA ASP A 23 -11.73 -6.11 -6.25
C ASP A 23 -10.40 -6.44 -6.97
N GLN A 24 -9.67 -5.42 -7.44
CA GLN A 24 -8.35 -5.60 -8.05
C GLN A 24 -7.31 -6.12 -7.05
N ILE A 25 -6.39 -6.91 -7.60
CA ILE A 25 -5.20 -7.40 -6.92
C ILE A 25 -3.98 -6.98 -7.73
N THR A 26 -3.04 -6.27 -7.09
CA THR A 26 -1.76 -5.89 -7.69
C THR A 26 -0.62 -6.53 -6.92
N ASN A 27 0.33 -7.13 -7.64
CA ASN A 27 1.54 -7.72 -7.07
C ASN A 27 2.76 -6.90 -7.51
N ILE A 28 3.67 -6.62 -6.58
CA ILE A 28 4.94 -5.95 -6.82
C ILE A 28 6.07 -6.91 -6.46
N ASP A 29 6.89 -7.25 -7.46
CA ASP A 29 8.13 -8.03 -7.36
C ASP A 29 9.36 -7.29 -7.92
N THR A 30 9.15 -6.07 -8.42
CA THR A 30 10.15 -5.18 -9.04
C THR A 30 10.16 -3.82 -8.35
N ASP A 31 11.14 -2.98 -8.67
CA ASP A 31 11.25 -1.61 -8.15
C ASP A 31 10.29 -0.69 -8.94
N VAL A 32 9.16 -0.33 -8.32
CA VAL A 32 8.11 0.49 -8.94
C VAL A 32 7.83 1.73 -8.11
N ALA A 33 7.79 2.89 -8.78
CA ALA A 33 7.51 4.18 -8.18
C ALA A 33 6.15 4.72 -8.63
N TYR A 34 5.40 5.27 -7.67
CA TYR A 34 4.12 5.96 -7.77
C TYR A 34 4.18 7.19 -6.85
N ASP A 35 3.28 8.17 -6.95
CA ASP A 35 3.28 9.34 -6.04
C ASP A 35 2.38 9.14 -4.81
N ALA A 36 1.54 8.12 -4.86
CA ALA A 36 0.72 7.64 -3.76
C ALA A 36 0.34 6.19 -4.00
N TYR A 37 0.07 5.48 -2.91
CA TYR A 37 -0.62 4.19 -2.94
C TYR A 37 -2.03 4.38 -2.39
N LEU A 38 -3.02 4.15 -3.24
CA LEU A 38 -4.44 4.26 -2.92
C LEU A 38 -5.07 2.88 -3.08
N VAL A 39 -5.18 2.15 -1.97
CA VAL A 39 -5.63 0.75 -1.98
C VAL A 39 -7.01 0.66 -1.36
N GLY A 40 -8.01 0.25 -2.13
CA GLY A 40 -9.41 0.30 -1.72
C GLY A 40 -9.85 1.74 -1.51
N TRP A 41 -9.64 2.64 -2.47
CA TRP A 41 -10.01 4.05 -2.33
C TRP A 41 -11.52 4.23 -2.46
N TYR A 42 -12.13 3.71 -3.54
CA TYR A 42 -13.60 3.70 -3.73
C TYR A 42 -14.23 2.31 -3.64
N GLY A 43 -13.45 1.23 -3.64
CA GLY A 43 -13.96 -0.13 -3.62
C GLY A 43 -13.10 -1.05 -2.77
N THR A 44 -12.96 -2.29 -3.23
CA THR A 44 -12.04 -3.26 -2.62
C THR A 44 -10.72 -3.27 -3.39
N GLY A 45 -9.59 -3.27 -2.69
CA GLY A 45 -8.28 -3.42 -3.33
C GLY A 45 -7.32 -4.23 -2.49
N VAL A 46 -6.48 -5.02 -3.15
CA VAL A 46 -5.38 -5.76 -2.51
C VAL A 46 -4.06 -5.47 -3.19
N LEU A 47 -3.09 -4.95 -2.43
CA LEU A 47 -1.71 -4.79 -2.87
C LEU A 47 -0.81 -5.80 -2.15
N ASN A 48 -0.05 -6.57 -2.90
CA ASN A 48 0.97 -7.48 -2.36
C ASN A 48 2.36 -6.99 -2.77
N ILE A 49 3.20 -6.72 -1.78
CA ILE A 49 4.61 -6.38 -1.99
C ILE A 49 5.41 -7.63 -1.63
N LEU A 50 5.84 -8.36 -2.66
CA LEU A 50 6.45 -9.68 -2.54
C LEU A 50 7.92 -9.56 -2.13
N ALA A 51 8.52 -10.68 -1.72
CA ALA A 51 9.94 -10.74 -1.38
C ALA A 51 10.82 -10.20 -2.52
N GLY A 52 11.76 -9.30 -2.17
CA GLY A 52 12.62 -8.61 -3.15
C GLY A 52 11.94 -7.45 -3.89
N GLY A 53 10.61 -7.35 -3.84
CA GLY A 53 9.86 -6.22 -4.38
C GLY A 53 10.09 -4.95 -3.57
N ASN A 54 10.11 -3.81 -4.27
CA ASN A 54 10.32 -2.51 -3.67
C ASN A 54 9.25 -1.51 -4.12
N ALA A 55 8.42 -1.09 -3.17
CA ALA A 55 7.37 -0.10 -3.36
C ALA A 55 7.80 1.25 -2.73
N SER A 56 9.04 1.68 -2.93
CA SER A 56 9.58 2.86 -2.26
C SER A 56 9.42 4.12 -3.10
N LEU A 57 8.88 5.17 -2.50
CA LEU A 57 8.68 6.45 -3.17
C LEU A 57 9.49 7.55 -2.48
N THR A 58 9.91 8.52 -3.27
CA THR A 58 10.57 9.76 -2.84
C THR A 58 9.76 10.98 -3.27
N THR A 59 8.45 10.83 -3.50
CA THR A 59 7.56 11.92 -3.95
C THR A 59 6.22 11.92 -3.21
N ILE A 60 6.06 11.09 -2.18
CA ILE A 60 4.77 10.93 -1.50
C ILE A 60 4.33 12.22 -0.82
N THR A 61 3.05 12.50 -0.99
CA THR A 61 2.30 13.42 -0.15
C THR A 61 1.51 12.68 0.92
N THR A 62 0.80 11.60 0.54
CA THR A 62 0.09 10.69 1.45
C THR A 62 -0.15 9.32 0.79
N SER A 63 -0.31 8.27 1.60
CA SER A 63 -0.80 6.96 1.15
C SER A 63 -1.95 6.47 2.03
N VAL A 64 -2.88 5.73 1.44
CA VAL A 64 -4.14 5.34 2.09
C VAL A 64 -4.51 3.89 1.79
N ILE A 65 -4.93 3.17 2.82
CA ILE A 65 -5.53 1.83 2.75
C ILE A 65 -6.97 1.94 3.27
N GLY A 66 -7.98 1.74 2.43
CA GLY A 66 -9.40 1.91 2.79
C GLY A 66 -9.79 3.40 2.87
N GLY A 67 -9.95 4.03 1.71
CA GLY A 67 -10.09 5.48 1.53
C GLY A 67 -11.43 6.06 1.96
N ASN A 68 -12.50 5.68 1.27
CA ASN A 68 -13.86 6.21 1.44
C ASN A 68 -14.77 5.26 2.25
N GLU A 69 -15.96 5.72 2.61
CA GLU A 69 -16.97 4.89 3.29
C GLU A 69 -17.27 3.62 2.48
N ASN A 70 -17.50 2.50 3.18
CA ASN A 70 -17.74 1.18 2.59
C ASN A 70 -16.60 0.60 1.72
N SER A 71 -15.47 1.31 1.57
CA SER A 71 -14.29 0.81 0.88
C SER A 71 -13.46 -0.14 1.76
N LYS A 72 -12.70 -1.03 1.11
CA LYS A 72 -11.85 -2.00 1.78
C LYS A 72 -10.48 -2.12 1.12
N GLY A 73 -9.47 -1.56 1.76
CA GLY A 73 -8.08 -1.72 1.35
C GLY A 73 -7.37 -2.81 2.15
N THR A 74 -6.56 -3.62 1.48
CA THR A 74 -5.60 -4.52 2.14
C THR A 74 -4.23 -4.43 1.50
N VAL A 75 -3.20 -4.15 2.30
CA VAL A 75 -1.81 -4.25 1.86
C VAL A 75 -1.12 -5.39 2.60
N ASN A 76 -0.42 -6.23 1.86
CA ASN A 76 0.41 -7.30 2.40
C ASN A 76 1.86 -7.06 2.00
N VAL A 77 2.73 -6.82 2.99
CA VAL A 77 4.18 -6.73 2.81
C VAL A 77 4.79 -8.08 3.16
N LEU A 78 5.05 -8.88 2.14
CA LEU A 78 5.38 -10.30 2.20
C LEU A 78 6.88 -10.52 1.92
N GLY A 79 7.74 -9.87 2.71
CA GLY A 79 9.20 -9.91 2.54
C GLY A 79 9.78 -8.83 1.62
N GLY A 80 8.94 -7.99 1.02
CA GLY A 80 9.38 -6.80 0.27
C GLY A 80 9.54 -5.56 1.15
N THR A 81 9.91 -4.44 0.52
CA THR A 81 10.06 -3.14 1.20
C THR A 81 9.02 -2.14 0.72
N TRP A 82 8.43 -1.40 1.66
CA TRP A 82 7.52 -0.29 1.39
C TRP A 82 8.00 0.96 2.11
N ARG A 83 8.50 1.95 1.37
CA ARG A 83 9.04 3.19 1.95
C ARG A 83 8.21 4.40 1.52
N LEU A 84 7.75 5.17 2.51
CA LEU A 84 6.82 6.28 2.32
C LEU A 84 7.47 7.65 2.58
N TYR A 85 8.21 8.20 1.61
CA TYR A 85 9.00 9.44 1.78
C TYR A 85 8.71 10.46 0.67
N ASP A 86 8.96 11.72 0.95
CA ASP A 86 8.97 12.80 -0.05
C ASP A 86 10.35 13.01 -0.69
N SER A 87 10.45 14.03 -1.56
CA SER A 87 11.67 14.31 -2.34
C SER A 87 12.77 14.94 -1.50
N GLY A 88 12.43 15.43 -0.31
CA GLY A 88 13.37 15.86 0.72
C GLY A 88 13.78 14.74 1.67
N ASN A 89 13.41 13.48 1.39
CA ASN A 89 13.63 12.34 2.28
C ASN A 89 13.00 12.53 3.67
N ASN A 90 11.86 13.21 3.73
CA ASN A 90 11.04 13.28 4.93
C ASN A 90 10.01 12.16 4.93
N ALA A 91 9.92 11.46 6.06
CA ALA A 91 8.96 10.38 6.24
C ALA A 91 7.51 10.90 6.22
N ARG A 92 6.64 10.22 5.47
CA ARG A 92 5.24 10.62 5.25
C ARG A 92 4.27 9.67 5.95
N PRO A 93 3.13 10.19 6.44
CA PRO A 93 2.18 9.37 7.17
C PRO A 93 1.48 8.34 6.28
N LEU A 94 1.10 7.22 6.91
CA LEU A 94 0.25 6.20 6.31
C LEU A 94 -1.11 6.19 7.01
N ASN A 95 -2.20 6.32 6.25
CA ASN A 95 -3.55 6.17 6.79
C ASN A 95 -4.08 4.76 6.50
N VAL A 96 -4.43 4.03 7.55
CA VAL A 96 -5.04 2.70 7.45
C VAL A 96 -6.44 2.79 8.03
N GLY A 97 -7.45 2.65 7.18
CA GLY A 97 -8.83 2.96 7.48
C GLY A 97 -9.01 4.47 7.59
N GLN A 98 -9.09 5.17 6.45
CA GLN A 98 -9.30 6.61 6.46
C GLN A 98 -10.76 6.93 6.80
N SER A 99 -11.69 6.66 5.89
CA SER A 99 -13.13 6.54 6.12
C SER A 99 -13.63 5.10 5.97
N GLY A 100 -12.86 4.24 5.30
CA GLY A 100 -13.22 2.84 5.06
C GLY A 100 -12.55 1.86 6.03
N THR A 101 -12.46 0.61 5.60
CA THR A 101 -11.71 -0.44 6.30
C THR A 101 -10.34 -0.63 5.66
N GLY A 102 -9.27 -0.37 6.43
CA GLY A 102 -7.90 -0.61 6.01
C GLY A 102 -7.24 -1.73 6.80
N THR A 103 -6.51 -2.60 6.10
CA THR A 103 -5.67 -3.63 6.73
C THR A 103 -4.24 -3.58 6.19
N LEU A 104 -3.27 -3.41 7.08
CA LEU A 104 -1.84 -3.56 6.78
C LEU A 104 -1.30 -4.83 7.43
N ASN A 105 -0.81 -5.77 6.62
CA ASN A 105 -0.17 -6.99 7.08
C ASN A 105 1.32 -6.96 6.75
N ILE A 106 2.19 -7.13 7.76
CA ILE A 106 3.65 -7.22 7.58
C ILE A 106 4.09 -8.64 7.97
N LYS A 107 4.66 -9.37 7.01
CA LYS A 107 5.02 -10.79 7.13
C LYS A 107 6.36 -11.07 6.46
N GLN A 108 6.98 -12.21 6.78
CA GLN A 108 8.16 -12.75 6.08
C GLN A 108 9.36 -11.77 6.00
N LYS A 109 9.66 -11.02 7.08
CA LYS A 109 10.65 -9.94 7.10
C LYS A 109 10.33 -8.74 6.21
N GLY A 110 9.08 -8.58 5.79
CA GLY A 110 8.62 -7.39 5.11
C GLY A 110 8.92 -6.15 5.94
N HIS A 111 9.28 -5.06 5.26
CA HIS A 111 9.68 -3.82 5.91
C HIS A 111 8.78 -2.67 5.45
N VAL A 112 8.22 -1.94 6.40
CA VAL A 112 7.47 -0.70 6.12
C VAL A 112 8.15 0.42 6.88
N ASP A 113 8.57 1.45 6.15
CA ASP A 113 9.29 2.61 6.66
C ASP A 113 8.58 3.88 6.20
N GLY A 114 8.27 4.77 7.14
CA GLY A 114 7.47 5.96 6.88
C GLY A 114 7.30 6.79 8.14
N GLY A 115 6.45 7.81 8.03
CA GLY A 115 6.09 8.66 9.15
C GLY A 115 5.17 7.95 10.15
N TYR A 116 4.38 8.72 10.88
CA TYR A 116 3.42 8.13 11.81
C TYR A 116 2.33 7.31 11.06
N LEU A 117 1.94 6.19 11.68
CA LEU A 117 0.84 5.35 11.22
C LEU A 117 -0.47 5.81 11.89
N ARG A 118 -1.49 6.16 11.09
CA ARG A 118 -2.82 6.48 11.60
C ARG A 118 -3.78 5.32 11.33
N LEU A 119 -4.36 4.78 12.40
CA LEU A 119 -5.36 3.70 12.34
C LEU A 119 -6.75 4.29 12.62
N GLY A 120 -7.68 4.20 11.67
CA GLY A 120 -9.04 4.73 11.83
C GLY A 120 -9.06 6.26 11.93
N SER A 121 -9.08 6.95 10.79
CA SER A 121 -8.84 8.41 10.78
C SER A 121 -10.10 9.27 10.92
N ARG A 122 -11.26 8.77 10.49
CA ARG A 122 -12.56 9.45 10.48
C ARG A 122 -13.64 8.61 11.18
N GLN A 123 -14.84 9.19 11.34
CA GLN A 123 -15.98 8.52 11.96
C GLN A 123 -16.26 7.18 11.25
N GLU A 124 -16.46 6.11 12.04
CA GLU A 124 -16.71 4.72 11.59
C GLU A 124 -15.57 4.02 10.83
N ALA A 125 -14.44 4.70 10.64
CA ALA A 125 -13.28 4.11 9.98
C ALA A 125 -12.62 3.02 10.84
N SER A 126 -12.19 1.94 10.19
CA SER A 126 -11.54 0.81 10.85
C SER A 126 -10.15 0.58 10.28
N GLY A 127 -9.13 0.87 11.09
CA GLY A 127 -7.73 0.62 10.76
C GLY A 127 -7.17 -0.54 11.55
N ARG A 128 -6.51 -1.49 10.88
CA ARG A 128 -5.78 -2.58 11.55
C ARG A 128 -4.40 -2.76 10.94
N SER A 129 -3.39 -2.88 11.80
CA SER A 129 -2.04 -3.31 11.42
C SER A 129 -1.68 -4.60 12.16
N MET A 130 -1.16 -5.59 11.43
CA MET A 130 -0.72 -6.86 12.01
C MET A 130 0.74 -7.13 11.63
N LEU A 131 1.61 -7.23 12.62
CA LEU A 131 2.93 -7.83 12.49
C LEU A 131 2.82 -9.31 12.85
N ARG A 132 3.27 -10.21 11.97
CA ARG A 132 3.32 -11.64 12.29
C ARG A 132 4.73 -12.18 12.12
N GLU A 133 5.46 -12.23 13.21
CA GLU A 133 6.66 -13.02 13.34
C GLU A 133 6.25 -14.48 13.59
N ARG A 134 6.62 -15.39 12.68
CA ARG A 134 6.55 -16.82 12.95
C ARG A 134 7.98 -17.33 13.01
N THR A 135 8.49 -17.48 14.23
CA THR A 135 9.61 -18.39 14.51
C THR A 135 8.99 -19.73 14.90
N LEU A 136 9.02 -20.70 14.00
CA LEU A 136 8.82 -22.10 14.36
C LEU A 136 10.23 -22.71 14.44
N PHE A 137 10.62 -23.10 15.64
CA PHE A 137 11.80 -23.93 15.89
C PHE A 137 11.49 -25.38 15.46
#